data_AF-A0A3N9V7G8-F1
#
_entry.id   AF-A0A3N9V7G8-F1
#
_cell.length_a   1.000
_cell.length_b   1.000
_cell.length_c   1.000
_cell.angle_alpha   90.00
_cell.angle_beta   90.00
_cell.angle_gamma   90.00
#
_symmetry.space_group_name_H-M   'P 1'
#
loop_
_entity.id
_entity.type
_entity.pdbx_description
1 polymer ?
#
loop_
_entity_poly.entity_id
_entity_poly.type
_entity_poly.pdbx_seq_one_letter_code
_entity_poly.pdbx_strand_id
1 'polypeptide(L)'
;MRFLAHSCLFVSLLLFMPGQIMAQEGSLTVAEMSITTRIVRGNPVDSVQCISSSALHELYCFTKIAAPDDGEREIVHVWYRNDEKISRFLLPVRGTSWRTYSKKLITKGMAGDWRVDVLDSDGNLLKSTKFRLN
;
A
#
# COMPACT_ATOMS: atom_id res chain seq x y z
N MET A 1 -73.91 27.98 -20.83
CA MET A 1 -72.49 28.28 -20.56
C MET A 1 -72.34 28.64 -19.09
N ARG A 2 -71.70 27.80 -18.29
CA ARG A 2 -71.40 28.05 -16.86
C ARG A 2 -69.88 28.07 -16.69
N PHE A 3 -69.40 29.08 -15.98
CA PHE A 3 -68.01 29.39 -15.70
C PHE A 3 -67.43 28.59 -14.52
N LEU A 4 -66.09 28.53 -14.53
CA LEU A 4 -65.13 28.68 -13.42
C LEU A 4 -64.61 27.46 -12.62
N ALA A 5 -63.27 27.41 -12.68
CA ALA A 5 -62.29 27.11 -11.64
C ALA A 5 -62.05 25.65 -11.25
N HIS A 6 -60.79 25.24 -11.26
CA HIS A 6 -59.95 24.83 -10.12
C HIS A 6 -58.73 24.12 -10.73
N SER A 7 -57.57 24.77 -10.73
CA SER A 7 -56.61 24.75 -9.61
C SER A 7 -55.58 23.65 -9.82
N CYS A 8 -54.31 24.06 -9.72
CA CYS A 8 -53.15 23.28 -9.34
C CYS A 8 -52.98 21.87 -9.93
N LEU A 9 -51.91 21.67 -10.68
CA LEU A 9 -50.76 20.90 -10.16
C LEU A 9 -49.57 21.07 -11.11
N PHE A 10 -48.79 22.09 -10.77
CA PHE A 10 -47.38 22.15 -11.08
C PHE A 10 -46.72 21.07 -10.19
N VAL A 11 -46.51 19.86 -10.71
CA VAL A 11 -45.57 18.92 -10.08
C VAL A 11 -44.47 18.65 -11.10
N SER A 12 -43.52 19.58 -11.08
CA SER A 12 -42.15 19.30 -11.44
C SER A 12 -41.75 18.01 -10.72
N LEU A 13 -41.60 16.92 -11.47
CA LEU A 13 -41.01 15.67 -11.00
C LEU A 13 -39.50 15.93 -10.84
N LEU A 14 -39.15 16.68 -9.79
CA LEU A 14 -37.80 16.85 -9.31
C LEU A 14 -37.31 15.48 -8.83
N LEU A 15 -36.54 14.83 -9.71
CA LEU A 15 -35.26 14.20 -9.41
C LEU A 15 -35.09 13.77 -7.95
N PHE A 16 -35.81 12.74 -7.50
CA PHE A 16 -35.38 11.98 -6.34
C PHE A 16 -34.40 10.91 -6.83
N MET A 17 -33.24 11.35 -7.31
CA MET A 17 -32.10 10.44 -7.36
C MET A 17 -31.78 10.08 -5.91
N PRO A 18 -31.85 8.80 -5.51
CA PRO A 18 -31.36 8.41 -4.20
C PRO A 18 -29.90 8.83 -4.12
N GLY A 19 -29.61 9.74 -3.18
CA GLY A 19 -28.26 10.22 -2.92
C GLY A 19 -27.37 9.00 -2.71
N GLN A 20 -26.37 8.86 -3.56
CA GLN A 20 -25.42 7.76 -3.44
C GLN A 20 -24.71 7.96 -2.10
N ILE A 21 -24.87 7.00 -1.19
CA ILE A 21 -24.02 6.90 -0.02
C ILE A 21 -22.64 6.52 -0.56
N MET A 22 -21.77 7.52 -0.68
CA MET A 22 -20.35 7.30 -0.85
C MET A 22 -19.88 6.51 0.37
N ALA A 23 -19.61 5.22 0.21
CA ALA A 23 -18.88 4.47 1.21
C ALA A 23 -17.50 5.14 1.32
N GLN A 24 -17.20 5.72 2.47
CA GLN A 24 -15.85 6.20 2.75
C GLN A 24 -15.00 4.98 3.09
N GLU A 25 -14.45 4.35 2.05
CA GLU A 25 -13.42 3.34 2.22
C GLU A 25 -12.23 4.02 2.90
N GLY A 26 -11.94 3.65 4.15
CA GLY A 26 -10.75 4.18 4.81
C GLY A 26 -9.50 3.77 4.02
N SER A 27 -8.47 4.60 4.03
CA SER A 27 -7.27 4.34 3.22
C SER A 27 -6.34 3.34 3.88
N LEU A 28 -5.66 2.53 3.06
CA LEU A 28 -4.61 1.63 3.52
C LEU A 28 -3.37 2.43 3.93
N THR A 29 -2.76 2.10 5.08
CA THR A 29 -1.60 2.82 5.60
C THR A 29 -0.50 1.88 6.07
N VAL A 30 0.75 2.36 6.03
CA VAL A 30 1.93 1.62 6.51
C VAL A 30 2.25 2.04 7.94
N ALA A 31 1.83 1.21 8.90
CA ALA A 31 2.08 1.43 10.32
C ALA A 31 3.56 1.23 10.70
N GLU A 32 4.24 0.26 10.09
CA GLU A 32 5.64 -0.04 10.35
C GLU A 32 6.32 -0.49 9.07
N MET A 33 7.59 -0.12 8.90
CA MET A 33 8.40 -0.55 7.77
C MET A 33 9.87 -0.61 8.19
N SER A 34 10.55 -1.70 7.86
CA SER A 34 11.97 -1.87 8.15
C SER A 34 12.65 -2.76 7.11
N ILE A 35 13.93 -2.46 6.83
CA ILE A 35 14.80 -3.39 6.12
C ILE A 35 15.48 -4.24 7.17
N THR A 36 15.39 -5.56 7.04
CA THR A 36 15.94 -6.49 8.04
C THR A 36 16.70 -7.64 7.40
N THR A 37 17.68 -8.16 8.13
CA THR A 37 18.47 -9.34 7.72
C THR A 37 17.70 -10.64 7.92
N ARG A 38 16.63 -10.64 8.74
CA ARG A 38 15.85 -11.85 9.01
C ARG A 38 14.45 -11.54 9.52
N ILE A 39 13.52 -12.43 9.22
CA ILE A 39 12.18 -12.46 9.83
C ILE A 39 12.09 -13.68 10.76
N VAL A 40 11.75 -13.45 12.02
CA VAL A 40 11.54 -14.51 13.02
C VAL A 40 10.14 -14.35 13.61
N ARG A 41 9.34 -15.41 13.54
CA ARG A 41 7.93 -15.42 14.00
C ARG A 41 7.12 -14.24 13.45
N GLY A 42 7.35 -13.90 12.17
CA GLY A 42 6.65 -12.81 11.49
C GLY A 42 7.07 -11.39 11.88
N ASN A 43 8.19 -11.22 12.60
CA ASN A 43 8.71 -9.91 12.98
C ASN A 43 10.16 -9.72 12.49
N PRO A 44 10.56 -8.48 12.16
CA PRO A 44 11.94 -8.16 11.85
C PRO A 44 12.82 -8.33 13.10
N VAL A 45 14.02 -8.89 12.93
CA VAL A 45 14.96 -9.05 14.06
C VAL A 45 15.85 -7.83 14.27
N ASP A 46 16.00 -7.01 13.24
CA ASP A 46 16.82 -5.80 13.20
C ASP A 46 16.24 -4.78 12.22
N SER A 47 16.84 -3.60 12.18
CA SER A 47 16.55 -2.57 11.17
C SER A 47 17.88 -2.03 10.65
N VAL A 48 18.19 -2.31 9.38
CA VAL A 48 19.47 -1.93 8.78
C VAL A 48 19.30 -0.77 7.79
N GLN A 49 20.23 0.19 7.85
CA GLN A 49 20.31 1.31 6.90
C GLN A 49 21.57 1.27 6.05
N CYS A 50 22.63 0.62 6.53
CA CYS A 50 23.87 0.42 5.80
C CYS A 50 24.41 -0.97 6.13
N ILE A 51 24.77 -1.75 5.11
CA ILE A 51 25.30 -3.09 5.32
C ILE A 51 26.25 -3.50 4.18
N SER A 52 27.24 -4.32 4.51
CA SER A 52 28.15 -4.87 3.50
C SER A 52 27.43 -5.86 2.61
N SER A 53 27.50 -5.64 1.30
CA SER A 53 26.98 -6.57 0.29
C SER A 53 27.67 -7.94 0.33
N SER A 54 28.90 -8.02 0.87
CA SER A 54 29.65 -9.27 1.00
C SER A 54 29.26 -10.12 2.22
N ALA A 55 28.55 -9.54 3.19
CA ALA A 55 28.23 -10.19 4.46
C ALA A 55 26.86 -10.88 4.48
N LEU A 56 26.04 -10.70 3.43
CA LEU A 56 24.65 -11.15 3.39
C LEU A 56 24.30 -11.87 2.10
N HIS A 57 23.39 -12.84 2.22
CA HIS A 57 22.79 -13.54 1.07
C HIS A 57 21.42 -12.97 0.71
N GLU A 58 20.74 -12.31 1.66
CA GLU A 58 19.38 -11.81 1.49
C GLU A 58 19.04 -10.67 2.44
N LEU A 59 18.09 -9.85 2.02
CA LEU A 59 17.43 -8.83 2.83
C LEU A 59 15.93 -8.93 2.67
N TYR A 60 15.21 -8.43 3.66
CA TYR A 60 13.76 -8.38 3.66
C TYR A 60 13.32 -6.94 3.83
N CYS A 61 12.28 -6.55 3.11
CA CYS A 61 11.50 -5.36 3.43
C CYS A 61 10.26 -5.83 4.17
N PHE A 62 10.28 -5.66 5.50
CA PHE A 62 9.14 -5.91 6.36
C PHE A 62 8.20 -4.72 6.35
N THR A 63 6.90 -4.99 6.30
CA THR A 63 5.86 -3.96 6.34
C THR A 63 4.69 -4.44 7.19
N LYS A 64 4.28 -3.61 8.15
CA LYS A 64 3.00 -3.75 8.87
C LYS A 64 2.00 -2.76 8.30
N ILE A 65 0.89 -3.29 7.81
CA ILE A 65 -0.21 -2.55 7.21
C ILE A 65 -1.34 -2.39 8.22
N ALA A 66 -1.95 -1.20 8.20
CA ALA A 66 -3.27 -0.95 8.79
C ALA A 66 -4.26 -0.68 7.65
N ALA A 67 -5.31 -1.50 7.59
CA ALA A 67 -6.39 -1.43 6.61
C ALA A 67 -7.70 -1.05 7.32
N PRO A 68 -8.65 -0.41 6.63
CA PRO A 68 -9.89 0.08 7.25
C PRO A 68 -10.85 -1.05 7.67
N ASP A 69 -10.77 -2.21 7.02
CA ASP A 69 -11.62 -3.37 7.22
C ASP A 69 -10.83 -4.65 6.88
N ASP A 70 -11.50 -5.80 6.95
CA ASP A 70 -10.94 -7.13 6.69
C ASP A 70 -11.01 -7.58 5.22
N GLY A 71 -11.45 -6.70 4.32
CA GLY A 71 -11.48 -6.95 2.88
C GLY A 71 -10.09 -7.28 2.32
N GLU A 72 -10.05 -8.23 1.38
CA GLU A 72 -8.82 -8.61 0.69
C GLU A 72 -8.31 -7.46 -0.17
N ARG A 73 -7.05 -7.09 0.07
CA ARG A 73 -6.34 -6.02 -0.65
C ARG A 73 -4.95 -6.49 -1.01
N GLU A 74 -4.26 -5.66 -1.77
CA GLU A 74 -2.86 -5.88 -2.13
C GLU A 74 -2.05 -4.60 -1.94
N ILE A 75 -0.79 -4.79 -1.58
CA ILE A 75 0.24 -3.76 -1.69
C ILE A 75 1.33 -4.25 -2.62
N VAL A 76 2.15 -3.32 -3.08
CA VAL A 76 3.31 -3.63 -3.91
C VAL A 76 4.57 -3.10 -3.26
N HIS A 77 5.54 -3.98 -3.04
CA HIS A 77 6.92 -3.56 -2.79
C HIS A 77 7.67 -3.40 -4.11
N VAL A 78 8.19 -2.20 -4.37
CA VAL A 78 9.03 -1.91 -5.53
C VAL A 78 10.44 -1.60 -5.05
N TRP A 79 11.41 -2.43 -5.46
CA TRP A 79 12.82 -2.27 -5.11
C TRP A 79 13.54 -1.53 -6.21
N TYR A 80 14.26 -0.48 -5.81
CA TYR A 80 15.12 0.33 -6.66
C TYR A 80 16.56 0.20 -6.22
N ARG A 81 17.48 0.23 -7.19
CA ARG A 81 18.92 0.40 -6.96
C ARG A 81 19.40 1.53 -7.86
N ASN A 82 20.04 2.54 -7.27
CA ASN A 82 20.51 3.74 -7.98
C ASN A 82 19.41 4.35 -8.86
N ASP A 83 18.21 4.47 -8.28
CA ASP A 83 16.96 4.95 -8.92
C ASP A 83 16.42 4.11 -10.09
N GLU A 84 17.07 3.01 -10.44
CA GLU A 84 16.56 2.04 -11.40
C GLU A 84 15.68 0.99 -10.70
N LYS A 85 14.48 0.75 -11.23
CA LYS A 85 13.57 -0.28 -10.72
C LYS A 85 14.13 -1.67 -11.02
N ILE A 86 14.42 -2.45 -9.98
CA ILE A 86 15.02 -3.79 -10.12
C ILE A 86 13.98 -4.90 -9.95
N SER A 87 12.99 -4.74 -9.07
CA SER A 87 11.97 -5.79 -8.85
C SER A 87 10.69 -5.24 -8.24
N ARG A 88 9.58 -5.93 -8.50
CA ARG A 88 8.24 -5.63 -7.99
C ARG A 88 7.66 -6.89 -7.36
N PHE A 89 7.07 -6.77 -6.17
CA PHE A 89 6.46 -7.88 -5.44
C PHE A 89 5.05 -7.49 -5.02
N LEU A 90 4.06 -8.25 -5.49
CA LEU A 90 2.66 -8.14 -5.09
C LEU A 90 2.47 -8.90 -3.77
N LEU A 91 1.87 -8.28 -2.77
CA LEU A 91 1.73 -8.85 -1.44
C LEU A 91 0.29 -8.71 -0.95
N PRO A 92 -0.38 -9.82 -0.57
CA PRO A 92 -1.75 -9.76 -0.09
C PRO A 92 -1.82 -9.13 1.31
N VAL A 93 -2.93 -8.45 1.57
CA VAL A 93 -3.35 -7.89 2.87
C VAL A 93 -4.73 -8.47 3.18
N ARG A 94 -4.81 -9.32 4.20
CA ARG A 94 -6.02 -10.11 4.53
C ARG A 94 -6.57 -9.80 5.93
N GLY A 95 -6.53 -8.53 6.31
CA GLY A 95 -7.02 -8.09 7.62
C GLY A 95 -6.67 -6.65 7.94
N THR A 96 -7.36 -6.12 8.94
CA THR A 96 -7.21 -4.72 9.41
C THR A 96 -5.82 -4.42 9.95
N SER A 97 -5.13 -5.40 10.55
CA SER A 97 -3.71 -5.32 10.88
C SER A 97 -2.98 -6.51 10.30
N TRP A 98 -2.13 -6.26 9.30
CA TRP A 98 -1.48 -7.31 8.53
C TRP A 98 0.02 -7.11 8.48
N ARG A 99 0.78 -8.20 8.53
CA ARG A 99 2.23 -8.18 8.37
C ARG A 99 2.59 -8.95 7.10
N THR A 100 3.45 -8.36 6.30
CA THR A 100 3.96 -8.98 5.08
C THR A 100 5.40 -8.54 4.84
N TYR A 101 6.08 -9.23 3.93
CA TYR A 101 7.43 -8.88 3.54
C TYR A 101 7.73 -9.34 2.12
N SER A 102 8.63 -8.63 1.45
CA SER A 102 9.31 -9.14 0.25
C SER A 102 10.77 -9.41 0.55
N LYS A 103 11.33 -10.41 -0.14
CA LYS A 103 12.72 -10.86 0.01
C LYS A 103 13.52 -10.48 -1.22
N LYS A 104 14.72 -9.93 -1.01
CA LYS A 104 15.70 -9.65 -2.05
C LYS A 104 16.98 -10.42 -1.78
N LEU A 105 17.36 -11.30 -2.72
CA LEU A 105 18.68 -11.93 -2.69
C LEU A 105 19.76 -10.90 -3.00
N ILE A 106 20.85 -10.94 -2.24
CA ILE A 106 21.99 -10.04 -2.37
C ILE A 106 23.17 -10.86 -2.90
N THR A 107 23.72 -10.43 -4.03
CA THR A 107 24.85 -11.07 -4.70
C THR A 107 25.98 -10.05 -4.94
N LYS A 108 27.15 -10.55 -5.35
CA LYS A 108 28.29 -9.69 -5.71
C LYS A 108 27.88 -8.69 -6.80
N GLY A 109 28.28 -7.43 -6.63
CA GLY A 109 27.95 -6.34 -7.56
C GLY A 109 26.61 -5.66 -7.31
N MET A 110 25.94 -5.97 -6.19
CA MET A 110 24.70 -5.31 -5.77
C MET A 110 24.89 -4.08 -4.87
N ALA A 111 26.14 -3.67 -4.63
CA ALA A 111 26.45 -2.41 -3.95
C ALA A 111 25.77 -1.21 -4.63
N GLY A 112 25.40 -0.21 -3.83
CA GLY A 112 24.71 0.98 -4.29
C GLY A 112 23.68 1.51 -3.30
N ASP A 113 22.99 2.56 -3.71
CA ASP A 113 21.87 3.13 -2.99
C ASP A 113 20.60 2.37 -3.34
N TRP A 114 19.91 1.90 -2.31
CA TRP A 114 18.68 1.13 -2.45
C TRP A 114 17.50 1.88 -1.86
N ARG A 115 16.35 1.69 -2.48
CA ARG A 115 15.05 2.18 -2.00
C ARG A 115 14.01 1.10 -2.16
N VAL A 116 13.12 0.97 -1.20
CA VAL A 116 11.88 0.19 -1.36
C VAL A 116 10.70 1.13 -1.21
N ASP A 117 9.85 1.16 -2.22
CA ASP A 117 8.59 1.88 -2.20
C ASP A 117 7.45 0.88 -1.97
N VAL A 118 6.53 1.23 -1.07
CA VAL A 118 5.30 0.50 -0.82
C VAL A 118 4.17 1.26 -1.49
N LEU A 119 3.52 0.63 -2.45
CA LEU A 119 2.40 1.20 -3.21
C LEU A 119 1.09 0.46 -2.88
N ASP A 120 -0.04 1.13 -3.03
CA ASP A 120 -1.35 0.47 -3.09
C ASP A 120 -1.62 -0.14 -4.49
N SER A 121 -2.82 -0.69 -4.68
CA SER A 121 -3.27 -1.29 -5.94
C SER A 121 -3.36 -0.28 -7.09
N ASP A 122 -3.65 0.98 -6.79
CA ASP A 122 -3.76 2.06 -7.78
C ASP A 122 -2.40 2.66 -8.12
N GLY A 123 -1.35 2.24 -7.42
CA GLY A 123 0.02 2.71 -7.61
C GLY A 123 0.37 3.97 -6.81
N ASN A 124 -0.48 4.39 -5.88
CA ASN A 124 -0.16 5.51 -4.99
C ASN A 124 0.91 5.09 -3.99
N LEU A 125 1.83 6.01 -3.70
CA LEU A 125 2.89 5.78 -2.73
C LEU A 125 2.35 5.86 -1.31
N LEU A 126 2.48 4.77 -0.56
CA LEU A 126 2.11 4.70 0.86
C LEU A 126 3.29 5.02 1.76
N LYS A 127 4.47 4.46 1.47
CA LYS A 127 5.71 4.71 2.22
C LYS A 127 6.94 4.35 1.40
N SER A 128 8.06 4.98 1.73
CA SER A 128 9.37 4.67 1.15
C SER A 128 10.41 4.49 2.25
N THR A 129 11.37 3.60 2.03
CA THR A 129 12.56 3.46 2.88
C THR A 129 13.82 3.36 2.02
N LYS A 130 14.92 3.89 2.53
CA LYS A 130 16.23 3.87 1.85
C LYS A 130 17.26 3.16 2.70
N PHE A 131 18.18 2.45 2.04
CA PHE A 131 19.33 1.81 2.67
C PHE A 131 20.50 1.75 1.67
N ARG A 132 21.71 1.52 2.18
CA ARG A 132 22.91 1.42 1.34
C ARG A 132 23.55 0.05 1.47
N LEU A 133 23.92 -0.53 0.33
CA LEU A 133 24.81 -1.68 0.27
C LEU A 133 26.21 -1.20 -0.10
N ASN A 134 27.18 -1.49 0.76
CA ASN A 134 28.60 -1.19 0.52
C ASN A 134 29.33 -2.37 -0.11
#